data_AF-A0A519VSD7-F1
#
_entry.id   AF-A0A519VSD7-F1
#
_cell.length_a   1.000
_cell.length_b   1.000
_cell.length_c   1.000
_cell.angle_alpha   90.00
_cell.angle_beta   90.00
_cell.angle_gamma   90.00
#
_symmetry.space_group_name_H-M   'P 1'
#
loop_
_entity.id
_entity.type
_entity.pdbx_description
1 polymer ?
#
loop_
_entity_poly.entity_id
_entity_poly.type
_entity_poly.pdbx_seq_one_letter_code
_entity_poly.pdbx_strand_id
1 'polypeptide(L)' 'MKVVTEAGGIICPANPSFYSLPKTIEEVAGTVISRVLDLAGFEQESYRWNEK' A
#
# COMPACT_ATOMS: atom_id res chain seq x y z
N MET A 1 -11.49 -8.80 -11.65
CA MET A 1 -10.48 -9.10 -10.60
C MET A 1 -10.15 -10.60 -10.55
N LYS A 2 -11.14 -11.51 -10.44
CA LYS A 2 -10.92 -12.98 -10.36
C LYS A 2 -9.90 -13.57 -11.36
N VAL A 3 -10.11 -13.40 -12.67
CA VAL A 3 -9.22 -13.98 -13.71
C VAL A 3 -7.76 -13.51 -13.56
N VAL A 4 -7.55 -12.22 -13.25
CA VAL A 4 -6.21 -11.64 -13.05
C VAL A 4 -5.55 -12.23 -11.80
N THR A 5 -6.31 -12.37 -10.71
CA THR A 5 -5.83 -13.00 -9.47
C THR A 5 -5.46 -14.47 -9.69
N GLU A 6 -6.30 -15.22 -10.39
CA GLU A 6 -6.04 -16.64 -10.72
C GLU A 6 -4.84 -16.83 -11.65
N ALA A 7 -4.53 -15.82 -12.49
CA ALA A 7 -3.33 -15.80 -13.32
C ALA A 7 -2.06 -15.34 -12.56
N GLY A 8 -2.14 -15.11 -11.24
CA GLY A 8 -1.01 -14.67 -10.40
C GLY A 8 -0.81 -13.15 -10.34
N GLY A 9 -1.71 -12.37 -10.94
CA GLY A 9 -1.69 -10.91 -10.84
C GLY A 9 -2.15 -10.43 -9.46
N ILE A 10 -1.51 -9.37 -8.95
CA ILE A 10 -1.86 -8.78 -7.67
C ILE A 10 -2.90 -7.68 -7.88
N ILE A 11 -4.02 -7.77 -7.17
CA ILE A 11 -5.05 -6.72 -7.15
C ILE A 11 -4.80 -5.83 -5.93
N CYS A 12 -4.23 -4.65 -6.17
CA CYS A 12 -4.01 -3.64 -5.14
C CYS A 12 -5.05 -2.52 -5.31
N PRO A 13 -6.19 -2.56 -4.58
CA PRO A 13 -7.17 -1.47 -4.65
C PRO A 13 -6.60 -0.21 -4.01
N ALA A 14 -7.09 0.96 -4.46
CA ALA A 14 -6.72 2.26 -3.89
C ALA A 14 -7.44 2.51 -2.54
N ASN A 15 -7.23 1.60 -1.59
CA ASN A 15 -7.80 1.62 -0.25
C ASN A 15 -6.72 2.04 0.75
N PRO A 16 -6.62 3.34 1.08
CA PRO A 16 -5.58 3.85 1.97
C PRO A 16 -5.75 3.35 3.40
N SER A 17 -4.64 3.31 4.13
CA SER A 17 -4.64 3.03 5.58
C SER A 17 -4.68 4.33 6.39
N PHE A 18 -5.26 4.25 7.59
CA PHE A 18 -5.33 5.36 8.54
C PHE A 18 -4.56 5.08 9.84
N TYR A 19 -3.81 3.98 9.93
CA TYR A 19 -3.05 3.63 11.13
C TYR A 19 -1.96 4.68 11.48
N SER A 20 -1.41 5.35 10.47
CA SER A 20 -0.46 6.46 10.63
C SER A 20 -1.11 7.82 10.95
N LEU A 21 -2.45 7.88 11.04
CA LEU A 21 -3.22 9.10 11.27
C LEU A 21 -2.84 10.28 10.33
N PRO A 22 -2.90 10.08 9.00
CA PRO A 22 -2.45 11.07 8.01
C PRO A 22 -3.19 12.41 8.15
N LYS A 23 -2.48 13.51 7.90
CA LYS A 23 -2.97 14.90 8.02
C LYS A 23 -3.29 15.54 6.68
N THR A 24 -2.76 14.99 5.60
CA THR A 24 -2.89 15.54 4.25
C THR A 24 -3.39 14.47 3.28
N ILE A 25 -3.94 14.90 2.14
CA ILE A 25 -4.40 13.99 1.08
C ILE A 25 -3.20 13.25 0.48
N GLU A 26 -2.07 13.93 0.39
CA GLU A 26 -0.79 13.39 -0.07
C GLU A 26 -0.33 12.23 0.83
N GLU A 27 -0.46 12.37 2.16
CA GLU A 27 -0.14 11.29 3.09
C GLU A 27 -1.11 10.10 2.96
N VAL A 28 -2.40 10.36 2.73
CA VAL A 28 -3.39 9.30 2.46
C VAL A 28 -3.02 8.52 1.20
N ALA A 29 -2.71 9.23 0.09
CA ALA A 29 -2.25 8.62 -1.14
C ALA A 29 -0.92 7.87 -0.97
N GLY A 30 -0.02 8.43 -0.16
CA GLY A 30 1.27 7.82 0.21
C GLY A 30 1.13 6.43 0.79
N THR A 31 0.07 6.14 1.54
CA THR A 31 -0.16 4.78 2.09
C THR A 31 -0.41 3.73 1.00
N VAL A 32 -1.08 4.11 -0.10
CA VAL A 32 -1.33 3.22 -1.24
C VAL A 32 -0.06 3.07 -2.08
N ILE A 33 0.65 4.17 -2.33
CA ILE A 33 1.93 4.17 -3.07
C ILE A 33 2.93 3.28 -2.36
N SER A 34 3.04 3.41 -1.03
CA SER A 34 3.90 2.56 -0.22
C SER A 34 3.59 1.08 -0.42
N ARG A 35 2.30 0.71 -0.39
CA ARG A 35 1.90 -0.69 -0.63
C ARG A 35 2.29 -1.18 -2.02
N VAL A 36 2.15 -0.35 -3.05
CA VAL A 36 2.53 -0.70 -4.42
C VAL A 36 4.03 -0.93 -4.52
N LEU A 37 4.85 -0.05 -3.92
CA LEU A 37 6.31 -0.19 -3.91
C LEU A 37 6.75 -1.47 -3.19
N ASP A 38 6.14 -1.78 -2.05
CA ASP A 38 6.40 -3.03 -1.33
C ASP A 38 6.06 -4.27 -2.18
N LEU A 39 4.90 -4.27 -2.84
CA LEU A 39 4.46 -5.36 -3.72
C LEU A 39 5.36 -5.51 -4.96
N ALA A 40 5.96 -4.42 -5.42
CA ALA A 40 6.92 -4.42 -6.52
C ALA A 40 8.35 -4.79 -6.07
N GLY A 41 8.59 -5.01 -4.77
CA GLY A 41 9.87 -5.44 -4.23
C GLY A 41 10.89 -4.31 -4.02
N PHE A 42 10.43 -3.05 -3.95
CA PHE A 42 11.30 -1.92 -3.61
C PHE A 42 11.40 -1.74 -2.10
N GLU A 43 12.62 -1.48 -1.63
CA GLU A 43 12.85 -1.05 -0.25
C GLU A 43 12.60 0.46 -0.12
N GLN A 44 11.85 0.84 0.90
CA GLN A 44 11.52 2.22 1.21
C GLN A 44 11.13 2.36 2.68
N GLU A 45 11.45 3.51 3.26
CA GLU A 45 10.96 3.88 4.58
C GLU A 45 9.47 4.22 4.49
N SER A 46 8.66 3.53 5.29
CA SER A 46 7.22 3.76 5.37
C SER A 46 6.70 3.32 6.73
N TYR A 47 5.54 3.83 7.14
CA TYR A 47 4.91 3.39 8.38
C TYR A 47 4.56 1.90 8.32
N ARG A 48 5.08 1.11 9.26
CA ARG A 48 4.72 -0.29 9.44
C ARG A 48 3.91 -0.48 10.70
N TRP A 49 2.76 -1.14 10.55
CA TRP A 49 1.96 -1.53 11.70
C TRP A 49 2.76 -2.48 12.60
N ASN A 50 2.83 -2.18 13.90
CA ASN A 50 3.58 -2.93 14.93
C ASN A 50 5.11 -2.94 14.81
N GLU A 51 5.73 -2.09 13.99
CA GLU A 51 7.16 -1.80 14.19
C GLU A 51 7.35 -0.91 15.43
N LYS A 52 8.35 -1.24 16.23
CA LYS A 52 8.74 -0.51 17.45
C LYS A 52 9.75 0.57 17.14
#